data_AF-A0A1E5GK82-F1
#
_entry.id   AF-A0A1E5GK82-F1
#
_cell.length_a   1.000
_cell.length_b   1.000
_cell.length_c   1.000
_cell.angle_alpha   90.00
_cell.angle_beta   90.00
_cell.angle_gamma   90.00
#
_symmetry.space_group_name_H-M   'P 1'
#
loop_
_entity.id
_entity.type
_entity.pdbx_description
1 polymer ?
#
loop_
_entity_poly.entity_id
_entity_poly.type
_entity_poly.pdbx_seq_one_letter_code
_entity_poly.pdbx_strand_id
1 'polypeptide(L)'
;MEKHALCVKTISYQEIVELKELMEKLASWEEPLVILEQFFAFRTGPINKKRVIKEYYARGQMFHAFYEDYRRLMEVGDELVQEMVKAGKVEKF
;
A
#
# COMPACT_ATOMS: atom_id res chain seq x y z
N MET A 1 -25.32 18.80 -27.59
CA MET A 1 -24.23 18.38 -26.69
C MET A 1 -24.87 17.81 -25.43
N GLU A 2 -25.04 16.50 -25.39
CA GLU A 2 -25.55 15.82 -24.19
C GLU A 2 -24.49 15.92 -23.10
N LYS A 3 -24.79 16.69 -22.06
CA LYS A 3 -24.03 16.64 -20.82
C LYS A 3 -24.34 15.28 -20.20
N HIS A 4 -23.47 14.30 -20.41
CA HIS A 4 -23.32 13.18 -19.48
C HIS A 4 -22.87 13.79 -18.15
N ALA A 5 -23.82 14.31 -17.38
CA ALA A 5 -23.63 14.51 -15.97
C ALA A 5 -23.47 13.10 -15.41
N LEU A 6 -22.21 12.64 -15.32
CA LEU A 6 -21.81 11.58 -14.42
C LEU A 6 -22.25 12.06 -13.04
N CYS A 7 -23.50 11.77 -12.70
CA CYS A 7 -24.04 11.99 -11.37
C CYS A 7 -23.39 10.90 -10.52
N VAL A 8 -22.12 11.11 -10.19
CA VAL A 8 -21.43 10.32 -9.17
C VAL A 8 -22.33 10.43 -7.95
N LYS A 9 -23.02 9.34 -7.61
CA LYS A 9 -23.91 9.33 -6.44
C LYS A 9 -23.10 9.81 -5.24
N THR A 10 -23.76 10.54 -4.33
CA THR A 10 -23.12 11.19 -3.18
C THR A 10 -22.12 10.26 -2.49
N ILE A 11 -20.85 10.67 -2.46
CA ILE A 11 -19.82 10.01 -1.65
C ILE A 11 -20.14 10.30 -0.19
N SER A 12 -20.29 9.26 0.60
CA SER A 12 -20.56 9.35 2.02
C SER A 12 -19.31 9.74 2.79
N TYR A 13 -19.48 10.38 3.95
CA TYR A 13 -18.36 10.70 4.84
C TYR A 13 -17.61 9.43 5.27
N GLN A 14 -18.31 8.31 5.45
CA GLN A 14 -17.72 7.03 5.80
C GLN A 14 -16.73 6.55 4.74
N GLU A 15 -17.09 6.60 3.45
CA GLU A 15 -16.20 6.22 2.35
C GLU A 15 -14.94 7.11 2.28
N ILE A 16 -15.08 8.40 2.62
CA ILE A 16 -13.93 9.33 2.68
C ILE A 16 -13.01 8.94 3.83
N VAL A 17 -13.57 8.60 5.00
CA VAL A 17 -12.81 8.15 6.17
C VAL A 17 -12.09 6.84 5.86
N GLU A 18 -12.77 5.85 5.27
CA GLU A 18 -12.18 4.56 4.92
C GLU A 18 -11.02 4.71 3.93
N LEU A 19 -11.19 5.56 2.90
CA LEU A 19 -10.11 5.86 1.96
C LEU A 19 -8.92 6.54 2.66
N LYS A 20 -9.20 7.49 3.57
CA LYS A 20 -8.16 8.17 4.34
C LYS A 20 -7.39 7.20 5.24
N GLU A 21 -8.09 6.30 5.93
CA GLU A 21 -7.46 5.27 6.75
C GLU A 21 -6.60 4.31 5.92
N LEU A 22 -7.06 3.93 4.73
CA LEU A 22 -6.27 3.11 3.80
C LEU A 22 -4.98 3.84 3.38
N MET A 23 -5.08 5.13 3.05
CA MET A 23 -3.92 5.96 2.70
C MET A 23 -2.94 6.11 3.85
N GLU A 24 -3.43 6.33 5.08
CA GLU A 24 -2.59 6.42 6.28
C GLU A 24 -1.84 5.10 6.55
N LYS A 25 -2.51 3.95 6.40
CA LYS A 25 -1.87 2.63 6.54
C LYS A 25 -0.79 2.42 5.48
N LEU A 26 -1.04 2.78 4.23
CA LEU A 26 -0.01 2.71 3.18
C LEU A 26 1.17 3.64 3.47
N ALA A 27 0.91 4.87 3.91
CA ALA A 27 1.95 5.83 4.27
C ALA A 27 2.80 5.37 5.47
N SER A 28 2.22 4.62 6.42
CA SER A 28 2.96 4.09 7.56
C SER A 28 4.11 3.16 7.20
N TRP A 29 4.12 2.61 5.98
CA TRP A 29 5.20 1.78 5.46
C TRP A 29 6.35 2.55 4.83
N GLU A 30 6.23 3.85 4.60
CA GLU A 30 7.27 4.65 3.93
C GLU A 30 8.61 4.59 4.68
N GLU A 31 8.61 4.88 5.98
CA GLU A 31 9.83 4.86 6.81
C GLU A 31 10.46 3.45 6.93
N PRO A 32 9.70 2.38 7.21
CA PRO A 32 10.23 1.00 7.16
C PRO A 32 10.83 0.61 5.81
N LEU A 33 10.23 1.04 4.70
CA LEU A 33 10.73 0.74 3.35
C LEU A 33 12.03 1.48 3.03
N VAL A 34 12.21 2.72 3.51
CA VAL A 34 13.49 3.43 3.40
C VAL A 34 14.62 2.67 4.11
N ILE A 35 14.35 2.07 5.28
CA ILE A 35 15.34 1.26 6.01
C ILE A 35 15.72 0.00 5.21
N LEU A 36 14.75 -0.61 4.52
CA LEU A 36 14.98 -1.72 3.60
C LEU A 36 15.82 -1.28 2.41
N GLU A 37 15.47 -0.18 1.75
CA GLU A 37 16.19 0.37 0.60
C GLU A 37 17.65 0.66 0.96
N GLN A 38 17.92 1.34 2.08
CA GLN A 38 19.28 1.64 2.54
C GLN A 38 20.14 0.39 2.76
N PHE A 39 19.54 -0.71 3.21
CA PHE A 39 20.26 -1.98 3.37
C PHE A 39 20.68 -2.61 2.03
N PHE A 40 19.87 -2.43 0.98
CA PHE A 40 20.16 -2.94 -0.35
C PHE A 40 21.00 -1.98 -1.20
N ALA A 41 20.91 -0.67 -0.94
CA ALA A 41 21.48 0.38 -1.79
C ALA A 41 23.01 0.35 -1.89
N PHE A 42 23.75 -0.19 -0.93
CA PHE A 42 25.21 -0.17 -0.97
C PHE A 42 25.89 -1.38 -0.32
N ARG A 43 26.65 -2.13 -1.13
CA ARG A 43 27.66 -3.11 -0.67
C ARG A 43 28.96 -2.98 -1.48
N THR A 44 29.48 -1.76 -1.67
CA THR A 44 30.80 -1.56 -2.27
C THR A 44 31.87 -1.53 -1.18
N GLY A 45 32.34 -2.71 -0.77
CA GLY A 45 33.40 -2.87 0.24
C GLY A 45 33.59 -4.34 0.65
N PRO A 46 34.61 -4.67 1.44
CA PRO A 46 34.83 -6.03 1.94
C PRO A 46 33.60 -6.51 2.72
N ILE A 47 32.96 -7.57 2.22
CA ILE A 47 31.73 -8.11 2.80
C ILE A 47 32.06 -8.92 4.06
N ASN A 48 31.59 -8.44 5.22
CA ASN A 48 31.54 -9.26 6.43
C ASN A 48 30.35 -10.23 6.36
N LYS A 49 30.56 -11.42 5.79
CA LYS A 49 29.51 -12.43 5.54
C LYS A 49 28.63 -12.73 6.77
N LYS A 50 29.22 -12.82 7.98
CA LYS A 50 28.46 -13.08 9.21
C LYS A 50 27.48 -11.94 9.53
N ARG A 51 27.93 -10.69 9.39
CA ARG A 51 27.09 -9.50 9.61
C ARG A 51 25.97 -9.44 8.58
N VAL A 52 26.29 -9.70 7.31
CA VAL A 52 25.30 -9.72 6.22
C VAL A 52 24.20 -10.74 6.47
N ILE A 53 24.53 -11.98 6.84
CA ILE A 53 23.54 -13.02 7.10
C ILE A 53 22.59 -12.62 8.25
N LYS A 54 23.16 -12.05 9.33
CA LYS A 54 22.38 -11.60 10.49
C LYS A 54 21.42 -10.47 10.15
N GLU A 55 21.92 -9.45 9.45
CA GLU A 55 21.10 -8.30 9.03
C GLU A 55 20.08 -8.69 7.96
N TYR A 56 20.43 -9.61 7.06
CA TYR A 56 19.53 -10.13 6.03
C TYR A 56 18.31 -10.81 6.64
N TYR A 57 18.46 -11.58 7.71
CA TYR A 57 17.32 -12.23 8.37
C TYR A 57 16.32 -11.21 8.93
N ALA A 58 16.82 -10.17 9.63
CA ALA A 58 15.96 -9.11 10.16
C ALA A 58 15.26 -8.30 9.05
N ARG A 59 15.97 -8.01 7.95
CA ARG A 59 15.40 -7.32 6.77
C ARG A 59 14.42 -8.21 6.00
N GLY A 60 14.66 -9.51 5.93
CA GLY A 60 13.73 -10.48 5.35
C GLY A 60 12.41 -10.55 6.12
N GLN A 61 12.46 -10.52 7.46
CA GLN A 61 11.25 -10.44 8.29
C GLN A 61 10.48 -9.13 8.06
N MET A 62 11.18 -8.00 7.98
CA MET A 62 10.57 -6.70 7.70
C MET A 62 9.89 -6.66 6.32
N PHE A 63 10.56 -7.19 5.29
CA PHE A 63 9.97 -7.32 3.96
C PHE A 63 8.74 -8.24 3.97
N HIS A 64 8.80 -9.36 4.68
CA HIS A 64 7.66 -10.28 4.76
C HIS A 64 6.45 -9.62 5.43
N ALA A 65 6.66 -8.90 6.54
CA ALA A 65 5.60 -8.15 7.21
C ALA A 65 5.00 -7.07 6.29
N PHE A 66 5.84 -6.33 5.57
CA PHE A 66 5.38 -5.36 4.56
C PHE A 66 4.54 -6.05 3.49
N TYR A 67 5.02 -7.16 2.94
CA TYR A 67 4.35 -7.84 1.83
C TYR A 67 2.98 -8.41 2.23
N GLU A 68 2.88 -9.00 3.43
CA GLU A 68 1.61 -9.49 3.96
C GLU A 68 0.62 -8.34 4.18
N ASP A 69 1.06 -7.24 4.78
CA ASP A 69 0.18 -6.10 5.02
C ASP A 69 -0.21 -5.39 3.72
N TYR A 70 0.73 -5.21 2.79
CA TYR A 70 0.46 -4.67 1.47
C TYR A 70 -0.62 -5.49 0.74
N ARG A 71 -0.52 -6.83 0.74
CA ARG A 71 -1.54 -7.69 0.13
C ARG A 71 -2.91 -7.49 0.75
N ARG A 72 -2.96 -7.44 2.09
CA ARG A 72 -4.21 -7.17 2.81
C ARG A 72 -4.79 -5.80 2.48
N LEU A 73 -3.95 -4.75 2.42
CA LEU A 73 -4.39 -3.40 2.08
C LEU A 73 -4.88 -3.30 0.63
N MET A 74 -4.26 -4.05 -0.28
CA MET A 74 -4.73 -4.15 -1.67
C MET A 74 -6.08 -4.85 -1.78
N GLU A 75 -6.31 -5.91 -1.01
CA GLU A 75 -7.61 -6.59 -0.94
C GLU A 75 -8.70 -5.64 -0.39
N VAL A 76 -8.42 -4.94 0.71
CA VAL A 76 -9.34 -3.91 1.27
C VAL A 76 -9.61 -2.79 0.28
N GLY A 77 -8.58 -2.33 -0.44
CA GLY A 77 -8.72 -1.29 -1.47
C GLY A 77 -9.60 -1.74 -2.64
N ASP A 78 -9.42 -2.97 -3.11
CA ASP A 78 -10.26 -3.54 -4.17
C ASP A 78 -11.71 -3.68 -3.70
N GLU A 79 -11.94 -4.19 -2.49
CA GLU A 79 -13.29 -4.26 -1.89
C GLU A 79 -13.97 -2.89 -1.84
N LEU A 80 -13.27 -1.85 -1.38
CA LEU A 80 -13.78 -0.48 -1.35
C LEU A 80 -14.20 0.00 -2.76
N VAL A 81 -13.35 -0.26 -3.76
CA VAL A 81 -13.62 0.09 -5.16
C VAL A 81 -14.82 -0.70 -5.70
N GLN A 82 -14.92 -2.00 -5.41
CA GLN A 82 -16.06 -2.83 -5.83
C GLN A 82 -17.38 -2.32 -5.21
N GLU A 83 -17.38 -1.90 -3.94
CA GLU A 83 -18.56 -1.31 -3.31
C GLU A 83 -18.96 0.02 -3.97
N MET A 84 -17.98 0.87 -4.32
CA MET A 84 -18.24 2.10 -5.07
C MET A 84 -18.77 1.83 -6.48
N VAL A 85 -18.28 0.79 -7.17
CA VAL A 85 -18.78 0.36 -8.48
C VAL A 85 -20.20 -0.18 -8.37
N LYS A 86 -20.50 -1.05 -7.38
CA LYS A 86 -21.87 -1.54 -7.10
C LYS A 86 -22.82 -0.40 -6.79
N ALA A 87 -22.35 0.61 -6.05
CA ALA A 87 -23.12 1.81 -5.78
C ALA A 87 -23.33 2.68 -7.03
N GLY A 88 -22.63 2.43 -8.14
CA GLY A 88 -22.67 3.25 -9.36
C GLY A 88 -22.00 4.61 -9.18
N LYS A 89 -21.01 4.68 -8.27
CA LYS A 89 -20.20 5.88 -8.00
C LYS A 89 -18.96 5.95 -8.88
N VAL A 90 -18.43 4.81 -9.29
CA VAL A 90 -17.24 4.68 -10.13
C VAL A 90 -17.57 3.76 -11.32
N GLU A 91 -17.06 4.08 -12.51
CA GLU A 91 -17.20 3.23 -13.69
C GLU A 91 -16.31 1.99 -13.56
N LYS A 92 -16.75 0.87 -14.13
CA LYS A 92 -15.95 -0.35 -14.18
C LYS A 92 -14.85 -0.16 -15.24
N PHE A 93 -13.59 -0.34 -14.84
CA PHE A 93 -12.43 -0.32 -15.72
C PHE A 93 -12.36 -1.58 -16.59
#